data_AF-A0A7I4YTJ6-F1
#
_entry.id   AF-A0A7I4YTJ6-F1
#
_cell.length_a   1.000
_cell.length_b   1.000
_cell.length_c   1.000
_cell.angle_alpha   90.00
_cell.angle_beta   90.00
_cell.angle_gamma   90.00
#
_symmetry.space_group_name_H-M   'P 1'
#
loop_
_entity.id
_entity.type
_entity.pdbx_description
1 polymer ?
#
loop_
_entity_poly.entity_id
_entity_poly.type
_entity_poly.pdbx_seq_one_letter_code
_entity_poly.pdbx_strand_id
1 'polypeptide(L)'
;MNDSITNYSSTEMKKVVIGSGYLVLSLLGTCLNLATLSVLPECEKSLSRPLLIFFAIQLFTGIGTFFSVAIPVPYMIATNRPYFMNPLIAGAPGVVICITLLVLFFIQFCICFYRSLCVVFNTAVRKFFPDIVIQILTAVTFLLAVNASLDMTRSTDARRFSLETLSWQQTDREYVFMLSLVAYSSLIALMFYALSIFDLLYMHIYVEEKPESTETKPIIRMLYQILHLICDIIFCFLIVLPRVSNPSANQNLAITHSLLNIFGPAVWPTISLIVYSKRVRHELCFRAVIMCKTCSSPNNNNIDNRRGRMRAM
;
A
#
# COMPACT_ATOMS: atom_id res chain seq x y z
N MET A 1 -40.81 -3.33 -22.12
CA MET A 1 -41.21 -2.95 -20.74
C MET A 1 -40.63 -3.89 -19.70
N ASN A 2 -40.58 -5.21 -19.94
CA ASN A 2 -39.82 -6.13 -19.07
C ASN A 2 -38.30 -5.93 -19.14
N ASP A 3 -37.73 -5.64 -20.32
CA ASP A 3 -36.28 -5.42 -20.47
C ASP A 3 -35.76 -4.16 -19.77
N SER A 4 -36.60 -3.13 -19.60
CA SER A 4 -36.23 -1.91 -18.88
C SER A 4 -36.22 -2.11 -17.36
N ILE A 5 -37.07 -2.99 -16.84
CA ILE A 5 -37.17 -3.27 -15.39
C ILE A 5 -36.03 -4.20 -14.95
N THR A 6 -35.69 -5.21 -15.76
CA THR A 6 -34.55 -6.10 -15.51
C THR A 6 -33.21 -5.36 -15.61
N ASN A 7 -33.04 -4.46 -16.59
CA ASN A 7 -31.84 -3.63 -16.72
C ASN A 7 -31.69 -2.58 -15.59
N TYR A 8 -32.79 -2.06 -15.07
CA TYR A 8 -32.76 -1.16 -13.92
C TYR A 8 -32.35 -1.89 -12.64
N SER A 9 -32.94 -3.07 -12.39
CA SER A 9 -32.62 -3.92 -11.24
C SER A 9 -31.16 -4.39 -11.25
N SER A 10 -30.62 -4.78 -12.42
CA SER A 10 -29.23 -5.22 -12.56
C SER A 10 -28.22 -4.08 -12.32
N THR A 11 -28.56 -2.86 -12.74
CA THR A 11 -27.71 -1.67 -12.56
C THR A 11 -27.63 -1.24 -11.10
N GLU A 12 -28.76 -1.23 -10.39
CA GLU A 12 -28.80 -0.90 -8.95
C GLU A 12 -28.11 -1.97 -8.11
N MET A 13 -28.28 -3.27 -8.43
CA MET A 13 -27.54 -4.33 -7.76
C MET A 13 -26.02 -4.20 -7.98
N LYS A 14 -25.58 -3.84 -9.20
CA LYS A 14 -24.16 -3.60 -9.50
C LYS A 14 -23.58 -2.46 -8.64
N LYS A 15 -24.32 -1.36 -8.49
CA LYS A 15 -23.95 -0.23 -7.62
C LYS A 15 -23.77 -0.68 -6.17
N VAL A 16 -24.72 -1.41 -5.62
CA VAL A 16 -24.67 -1.91 -4.23
C VAL A 16 -23.46 -2.81 -4.02
N VAL A 17 -23.20 -3.74 -4.95
CA VAL A 17 -22.05 -4.66 -4.85
C VAL A 17 -20.74 -3.88 -4.88
N ILE A 18 -20.59 -2.91 -5.79
CA ILE A 18 -19.36 -2.13 -5.90
C ILE A 18 -19.16 -1.23 -4.68
N GLY A 19 -20.19 -0.51 -4.24
CA GLY A 19 -20.11 0.33 -3.04
C GLY A 19 -19.76 -0.49 -1.79
N SER A 20 -20.42 -1.63 -1.59
CA SER A 20 -20.10 -2.55 -0.48
C SER A 20 -18.67 -3.11 -0.62
N GLY A 21 -18.23 -3.41 -1.84
CA GLY A 21 -16.87 -3.86 -2.13
C GLY A 21 -15.82 -2.83 -1.72
N TYR A 22 -15.99 -1.56 -2.11
CA TYR A 22 -15.10 -0.47 -1.68
C TYR A 22 -15.07 -0.35 -0.16
N LEU A 23 -16.22 -0.45 0.52
CA LEU A 23 -16.26 -0.40 1.98
C LEU A 23 -15.50 -1.55 2.63
N VAL A 24 -15.84 -2.80 2.27
CA VAL A 24 -15.27 -4.01 2.87
C VAL A 24 -13.78 -4.10 2.60
N LEU A 25 -13.34 -3.88 1.36
CA LEU A 25 -11.92 -3.92 1.00
C LEU A 25 -11.12 -2.84 1.74
N SER A 26 -11.70 -1.65 1.95
CA SER A 26 -11.01 -0.55 2.64
C SER A 26 -10.88 -0.81 4.13
N LEU A 27 -11.94 -1.33 4.75
CA LEU A 27 -11.90 -1.72 6.16
C LEU A 27 -10.92 -2.87 6.39
N LEU A 28 -10.96 -3.89 5.52
CA LEU A 28 -10.01 -5.01 5.57
C LEU A 28 -8.57 -4.54 5.38
N GLY A 29 -8.30 -3.70 4.39
CA GLY A 29 -6.98 -3.12 4.14
C GLY A 29 -6.50 -2.25 5.29
N THR A 30 -7.39 -1.47 5.90
CA THR A 30 -7.09 -0.65 7.09
C THR A 30 -6.72 -1.53 8.28
N CYS A 31 -7.53 -2.56 8.56
CA CYS A 31 -7.24 -3.53 9.62
C CYS A 31 -5.91 -4.25 9.39
N LEU A 32 -5.61 -4.63 8.15
CA LEU A 32 -4.36 -5.29 7.78
C LEU A 32 -3.13 -4.38 8.01
N ASN A 33 -3.22 -3.12 7.57
CA ASN A 33 -2.13 -2.16 7.77
C ASN A 33 -1.96 -1.80 9.26
N LEU A 34 -3.05 -1.66 10.02
CA LEU A 34 -3.00 -1.43 11.47
C LEU A 34 -2.41 -2.62 12.23
N ALA A 35 -2.82 -3.84 11.89
CA ALA A 35 -2.27 -5.06 12.48
C ALA A 35 -0.77 -5.14 12.23
N THR A 36 -0.33 -4.86 11.00
CA THR A 36 1.10 -4.82 10.64
C THR A 36 1.86 -3.71 11.37
N LEU A 37 1.28 -2.52 11.47
CA LEU A 37 1.86 -1.40 12.21
C LEU A 37 2.05 -1.75 13.70
N SER A 38 1.10 -2.46 14.30
CA SER A 38 1.15 -2.87 15.71
C SER A 38 2.28 -3.87 16.04
N VAL A 39 2.82 -4.55 15.03
CA VAL A 39 3.88 -5.56 15.16
C VAL A 39 5.27 -4.95 14.94
N LEU A 40 5.37 -3.78 14.29
CA LEU A 40 6.66 -3.15 14.00
C LEU A 40 7.54 -2.90 15.23
N PRO A 41 7.03 -2.43 16.39
CA PRO A 41 7.86 -2.22 17.58
C PRO A 41 8.54 -3.51 18.06
N GLU A 42 7.85 -4.65 17.97
CA GLU A 42 8.37 -5.95 18.37
C GLU A 42 9.40 -6.52 17.38
N CYS A 43 9.42 -5.96 16.18
CA CYS A 43 10.33 -6.32 15.11
C CYS A 43 11.53 -5.35 14.98
N GLU A 44 11.70 -4.39 15.90
CA GLU A 44 12.83 -3.44 15.91
C GLU A 44 14.20 -4.14 15.97
N LYS A 45 14.27 -5.31 16.62
CA LYS A 45 15.50 -6.14 16.63
C LYS A 45 15.81 -6.82 15.28
N SER A 46 14.87 -6.81 14.34
CA SER A 46 14.96 -7.53 13.05
C SER A 46 14.94 -6.59 11.84
N LEU A 47 14.62 -5.31 12.03
CA LEU A 47 14.65 -4.27 11.01
C LEU A 47 15.57 -3.15 11.47
N SER A 48 16.42 -2.62 10.59
CA SER A 48 17.16 -1.40 10.92
C SER A 48 16.17 -0.26 11.16
N ARG A 49 16.48 0.61 12.13
CA ARG A 49 15.65 1.79 12.47
C ARG A 49 15.16 2.61 11.26
N PRO A 50 15.97 2.86 10.21
CA PRO A 50 15.52 3.59 9.02
C PRO A 50 14.36 2.89 8.29
N LEU A 51 14.46 1.58 8.11
CA LEU A 51 13.42 0.76 7.48
C LEU A 51 12.15 0.73 8.32
N LEU A 52 12.27 0.67 9.65
CA LEU A 52 11.12 0.69 10.54
C LEU A 52 10.33 2.00 10.39
N ILE A 53 11.02 3.14 10.31
CA ILE A 53 10.41 4.44 10.07
C ILE A 53 9.72 4.47 8.69
N PHE A 54 10.44 4.10 7.61
CA PHE A 54 9.87 4.12 6.26
C PHE A 54 8.62 3.23 6.14
N PHE A 55 8.68 2.00 6.65
CA PHE A 55 7.53 1.10 6.61
C PHE A 55 6.36 1.60 7.48
N ALA A 56 6.63 2.18 8.66
CA ALA A 56 5.57 2.77 9.49
C ALA A 56 4.85 3.90 8.75
N ILE A 57 5.59 4.79 8.08
CA ILE A 57 5.03 5.87 7.27
C ILE A 57 4.21 5.32 6.10
N GLN A 58 4.71 4.30 5.40
CA GLN A 58 3.95 3.69 4.30
C GLN A 58 2.65 3.05 4.78
N LEU A 59 2.68 2.31 5.89
CA LEU A 59 1.46 1.72 6.46
C LEU A 59 0.43 2.78 6.85
N PHE A 60 0.88 3.85 7.50
CA PHE A 60 0.02 4.98 7.86
C PHE A 60 -0.57 5.68 6.62
N THR A 61 0.25 5.87 5.58
CA THR A 61 -0.18 6.46 4.30
C THR A 61 -1.19 5.56 3.57
N GLY A 62 -0.98 4.24 3.61
CA GLY A 62 -1.93 3.25 3.08
C GLY A 62 -3.29 3.31 3.80
N ILE A 63 -3.28 3.45 5.13
CA ILE A 63 -4.50 3.67 5.93
C ILE A 63 -5.23 4.95 5.47
N GLY A 64 -4.51 6.06 5.29
CA GLY A 64 -5.07 7.30 4.75
C GLY A 64 -5.71 7.11 3.36
N THR A 65 -5.09 6.30 2.50
CA THR A 65 -5.65 5.95 1.18
C THR A 65 -6.97 5.20 1.31
N PHE A 66 -7.03 4.18 2.19
CA PHE A 66 -8.26 3.43 2.42
C PHE A 66 -9.39 4.30 2.97
N PHE A 67 -9.11 5.17 3.94
CA PHE A 67 -10.14 6.09 4.46
C PHE A 67 -10.68 7.06 3.40
N SER A 68 -9.83 7.46 2.45
CA SER A 68 -10.22 8.35 1.35
C SER A 68 -11.22 7.72 0.37
N VAL A 69 -11.40 6.40 0.40
CA VAL A 69 -12.38 5.69 -0.43
C VAL A 69 -13.45 4.95 0.38
N ALA A 70 -13.16 4.52 1.61
CA ALA A 70 -14.04 3.73 2.47
C ALA A 70 -15.37 4.40 2.75
N ILE A 71 -15.36 5.72 2.95
CA ILE A 71 -16.55 6.51 3.27
C ILE A 71 -17.08 7.24 2.03
N PRO A 72 -16.22 7.93 1.24
CA PRO A 72 -16.73 8.71 0.12
C PRO A 72 -17.41 7.87 -0.96
N VAL A 73 -16.85 6.73 -1.33
CA VAL A 73 -17.40 5.92 -2.45
C VAL A 73 -18.77 5.32 -2.13
N PRO A 74 -18.96 4.62 -0.99
CA PRO A 74 -20.29 4.11 -0.64
C PRO A 74 -21.34 5.22 -0.49
N TYR A 75 -20.96 6.37 0.10
CA TYR A 75 -21.84 7.52 0.22
C TYR A 75 -22.27 8.06 -1.15
N MET A 76 -21.31 8.25 -2.07
CA MET A 76 -21.59 8.76 -3.42
C MET A 76 -22.54 7.83 -4.17
N ILE A 77 -22.33 6.52 -4.05
CA ILE A 77 -23.18 5.51 -4.68
C ILE A 77 -24.58 5.52 -4.06
N ALA A 78 -24.69 5.53 -2.73
CA ALA A 78 -25.97 5.47 -2.02
C ALA A 78 -26.84 6.71 -2.25
N THR A 79 -26.22 7.89 -2.33
CA THR A 79 -26.93 9.17 -2.53
C THR A 79 -27.04 9.58 -4.00
N ASN A 80 -26.34 8.87 -4.90
CA ASN A 80 -26.19 9.20 -6.31
C ASN A 80 -25.74 10.66 -6.54
N ARG A 81 -24.84 11.16 -5.69
CA ARG A 81 -24.33 12.53 -5.69
C ARG A 81 -22.83 12.56 -5.37
N PRO A 82 -22.08 13.61 -5.74
CA PRO A 82 -20.69 13.75 -5.33
C PRO A 82 -20.57 13.84 -3.80
N TYR A 83 -19.44 13.40 -3.25
CA TYR A 83 -19.21 13.36 -1.80
C TYR A 83 -19.23 14.76 -1.19
N PHE A 84 -18.56 15.71 -1.84
CA PHE A 84 -18.68 17.13 -1.52
C PHE A 84 -19.51 17.82 -2.59
N MET A 85 -20.59 18.50 -2.16
CA MET A 85 -21.46 19.28 -3.05
C MET A 85 -20.78 20.57 -3.54
N ASN A 86 -19.83 21.10 -2.76
CA ASN A 86 -19.08 22.28 -3.16
C ASN A 86 -18.09 21.91 -4.29
N PRO A 87 -18.22 22.52 -5.49
CA PRO A 87 -17.38 22.17 -6.64
C PRO A 87 -15.88 22.40 -6.39
N LEU A 88 -15.52 23.30 -5.48
CA LEU A 88 -14.12 23.58 -5.12
C LEU A 88 -13.43 22.39 -4.42
N ILE A 89 -14.19 21.54 -3.74
CA ILE A 89 -13.67 20.41 -2.97
C ILE A 89 -14.23 19.06 -3.45
N ALA A 90 -15.06 19.04 -4.49
CA ALA A 90 -15.64 17.82 -5.06
C ALA A 90 -14.58 16.77 -5.46
N GLY A 91 -13.38 17.21 -5.84
CA GLY A 91 -12.23 16.34 -6.16
C GLY A 91 -11.33 15.97 -4.98
N ALA A 92 -11.58 16.48 -3.76
CA ALA A 92 -10.66 16.35 -2.64
C ALA A 92 -10.28 14.89 -2.31
N PRO A 93 -11.20 13.91 -2.29
CA PRO A 93 -10.80 12.51 -2.05
C PRO A 93 -9.84 11.98 -3.12
N GLY A 94 -10.00 12.38 -4.38
CA GLY A 94 -9.09 12.06 -5.47
C GLY A 94 -7.70 12.68 -5.30
N VAL A 95 -7.64 13.93 -4.84
CA VAL A 95 -6.36 14.60 -4.51
C VAL A 95 -5.64 13.84 -3.40
N VAL A 96 -6.34 13.43 -2.35
CA VAL A 96 -5.75 12.65 -1.26
C VAL A 96 -5.20 11.32 -1.79
N ILE A 97 -5.94 10.62 -2.65
CA ILE A 97 -5.44 9.39 -3.30
C ILE A 97 -4.16 9.67 -4.09
N CYS A 98 -4.09 10.74 -4.88
CA CYS A 98 -2.88 11.09 -5.62
C CYS A 98 -1.69 11.37 -4.70
N ILE A 99 -1.90 12.14 -3.62
CA ILE A 99 -0.87 12.44 -2.63
C ILE A 99 -0.37 11.15 -1.98
N THR A 100 -1.27 10.29 -1.52
CA THR A 100 -0.88 9.08 -0.80
C THR A 100 -0.18 8.08 -1.72
N LEU A 101 -0.59 7.94 -2.98
CA LEU A 101 0.12 7.12 -3.97
C LEU A 101 1.54 7.64 -4.24
N LEU A 102 1.72 8.96 -4.36
CA LEU A 102 3.04 9.57 -4.53
C LEU A 102 3.93 9.37 -3.30
N VAL A 103 3.39 9.57 -2.09
CA VAL A 103 4.14 9.30 -0.85
C VAL A 103 4.55 7.83 -0.76
N LEU A 104 3.61 6.90 -1.01
CA LEU A 104 3.91 5.46 -1.03
C LEU A 104 5.03 5.14 -2.02
N PHE A 105 4.99 5.74 -3.22
CA PHE A 105 6.02 5.60 -4.25
C PHE A 105 7.40 6.08 -3.79
N PHE A 106 7.48 7.34 -3.35
CA PHE A 106 8.75 7.93 -2.95
C PHE A 106 9.37 7.24 -1.74
N ILE A 107 8.56 6.83 -0.75
CA ILE A 107 9.09 6.06 0.38
C ILE A 107 9.55 4.66 -0.08
N GLN A 108 8.85 4.00 -1.01
CA GLN A 108 9.32 2.73 -1.57
C GLN A 108 10.65 2.90 -2.30
N PHE A 109 10.80 4.00 -3.05
CA PHE A 109 12.06 4.36 -3.69
C PHE A 109 13.17 4.56 -2.66
N CYS A 110 12.89 5.25 -1.54
CA CYS A 110 13.85 5.41 -0.43
C CYS A 110 14.25 4.07 0.20
N ILE A 111 13.29 3.16 0.42
CA ILE A 111 13.55 1.80 0.92
C ILE A 111 14.46 1.05 -0.04
N CYS A 112 14.16 1.09 -1.35
CA CYS A 112 14.97 0.46 -2.37
C CYS A 112 16.40 0.97 -2.35
N PHE A 113 16.57 2.29 -2.39
CA PHE A 113 17.86 2.95 -2.38
C PHE A 113 18.66 2.60 -1.11
N TYR A 114 18.05 2.74 0.07
CA TYR A 114 18.69 2.40 1.35
C TYR A 114 19.12 0.93 1.39
N ARG A 115 18.25 0.00 0.98
CA ARG A 115 18.54 -1.43 0.96
C ARG A 115 19.73 -1.75 0.04
N SER A 116 19.78 -1.18 -1.16
CA SER A 116 20.89 -1.40 -2.10
C SER A 116 22.20 -0.80 -1.57
N LEU A 117 22.16 0.38 -0.95
CA LEU A 117 23.33 0.98 -0.32
C LEU A 117 23.83 0.17 0.88
N CYS A 118 22.96 -0.43 1.69
CA CYS A 118 23.38 -1.27 2.81
C CYS A 118 24.21 -2.48 2.36
N VAL A 119 23.96 -2.99 1.16
CA VAL A 119 24.75 -4.08 0.58
C VAL A 119 26.14 -3.58 0.18
N VAL A 120 26.20 -2.55 -0.66
CA VAL A 120 27.47 -2.10 -1.27
C VAL A 120 28.33 -1.27 -0.31
N PHE A 121 27.71 -0.46 0.55
CA PHE A 121 28.38 0.55 1.37
C PHE A 121 28.00 0.47 2.86
N ASN A 122 27.86 -0.74 3.42
CA ASN A 122 27.40 -0.99 4.80
C ASN A 122 28.02 -0.04 5.85
N THR A 123 29.35 0.15 5.81
CA THR A 123 30.08 1.01 6.75
C THR A 123 29.73 2.49 6.60
N ALA A 124 29.56 2.97 5.37
CA ALA A 124 29.21 4.35 5.09
C ALA A 124 27.76 4.63 5.48
N VAL A 125 26.83 3.71 5.15
CA VAL A 125 25.40 3.86 5.44
C VAL A 125 25.13 4.05 6.93
N ARG A 126 25.84 3.31 7.81
CA ARG A 126 25.73 3.49 9.26
C ARG A 126 26.11 4.88 9.76
N LYS A 127 26.97 5.60 9.02
CA LYS A 127 27.39 6.97 9.35
C LYS A 127 26.50 8.04 8.70
N PHE A 128 26.01 7.77 7.49
CA PHE A 128 25.27 8.75 6.69
C PHE A 128 23.75 8.74 6.89
N PHE A 129 23.19 7.70 7.54
CA PHE A 129 21.76 7.61 7.82
C PHE A 129 21.43 7.65 9.34
N PRO A 130 21.80 8.73 10.06
CA PRO A 130 21.24 8.97 11.38
C PRO A 130 19.74 9.29 11.28
N ASP A 131 19.00 9.11 12.37
CA ASP A 131 17.54 9.29 12.42
C ASP A 131 17.07 10.65 11.87
N ILE A 132 17.85 11.70 12.10
CA ILE A 132 17.54 13.05 11.63
C ILE A 132 17.52 13.14 10.09
N VAL A 133 18.41 12.42 9.41
CA VAL A 133 18.46 12.39 7.94
C VAL A 133 17.23 11.68 7.40
N ILE A 134 16.77 10.61 8.05
CA ILE A 134 15.57 9.86 7.64
C ILE A 134 14.31 10.69 7.86
N GLN A 135 14.23 11.45 8.96
CA GLN A 135 13.14 12.39 9.21
C GLN A 135 13.11 13.50 8.17
N ILE A 136 14.26 14.09 7.83
CA ILE A 136 14.37 15.10 6.76
C ILE A 136 13.94 14.51 5.42
N LEU A 137 14.43 13.32 5.06
CA LEU A 137 14.08 12.65 3.81
C LEU A 137 12.59 12.34 3.73
N THR A 138 11.98 11.95 4.86
CA THR A 138 10.54 11.76 4.98
C THR A 138 9.79 13.08 4.75
N ALA A 139 10.19 14.16 5.43
CA ALA A 139 9.55 15.47 5.28
C ALA A 139 9.63 15.98 3.83
N VAL A 140 10.80 15.87 3.21
CA VAL A 140 11.02 16.22 1.80
C VAL A 140 10.13 15.37 0.90
N THR A 141 10.01 14.07 1.17
CA THR A 141 9.13 13.16 0.41
C THR A 141 7.67 13.62 0.45
N PHE A 142 7.16 13.99 1.62
CA PHE A 142 5.80 14.52 1.74
C PHE A 142 5.63 15.84 1.01
N LEU A 143 6.58 16.77 1.13
CA LEU A 143 6.54 18.06 0.43
C LEU A 143 6.56 17.87 -1.10
N LEU A 144 7.41 16.98 -1.61
CA LEU A 144 7.47 16.64 -3.03
C LEU A 144 6.15 16.01 -3.51
N ALA A 145 5.57 15.11 -2.74
CA ALA A 145 4.28 14.49 -3.08
C ALA A 145 3.15 15.52 -3.11
N VAL A 146 3.08 16.42 -2.13
CA VAL A 146 2.09 17.50 -2.11
C VAL A 146 2.31 18.44 -3.30
N ASN A 147 3.53 18.90 -3.55
CA ASN A 147 3.81 19.79 -4.67
C ASN A 147 3.46 19.14 -6.03
N ALA A 148 3.90 17.90 -6.25
CA ALA A 148 3.57 17.14 -7.45
C ALA A 148 2.05 16.98 -7.61
N SER A 149 1.31 16.66 -6.53
CA SER A 149 -0.15 16.55 -6.58
C SER A 149 -0.84 17.87 -6.92
N LEU A 150 -0.32 19.01 -6.42
CA LEU A 150 -0.84 20.34 -6.73
C LEU A 150 -0.59 20.70 -8.20
N ASP A 151 0.60 20.38 -8.73
CA ASP A 151 0.92 20.62 -10.14
C ASP A 151 0.08 19.74 -11.09
N MET A 152 -0.22 18.51 -10.68
CA MET A 152 -1.15 17.61 -11.39
C MET A 152 -2.59 18.15 -11.38
N THR A 153 -3.02 18.81 -10.31
CA THR A 153 -4.41 19.26 -10.12
C THR A 153 -4.66 20.72 -10.56
N ARG A 154 -3.60 21.52 -10.73
CA ARG A 154 -3.66 22.94 -11.18
C ARG A 154 -4.25 23.17 -12.56
N SER A 155 -4.36 22.13 -13.40
CA SER A 155 -4.61 22.27 -14.83
C SER A 155 -5.66 21.30 -15.38
N THR A 156 -6.22 20.45 -14.53
CA THR A 156 -7.23 19.44 -14.87
C THR A 156 -8.04 19.11 -13.62
N ASP A 157 -9.33 18.83 -13.80
CA ASP A 157 -10.19 18.26 -12.77
C ASP A 157 -9.47 17.10 -12.07
N ALA A 158 -9.18 17.26 -10.77
CA ALA A 158 -8.56 16.22 -9.95
C ALA A 158 -9.31 14.89 -10.12
N ARG A 159 -8.60 13.76 -10.03
CA ARG A 159 -9.16 12.39 -10.13
C ARG A 159 -10.57 12.31 -9.51
N ARG A 160 -11.60 11.98 -10.30
CA ARG A 160 -12.99 11.94 -9.82
C ARG A 160 -13.56 10.54 -9.87
N PHE A 161 -14.40 10.22 -8.90
CA PHE A 161 -15.20 8.99 -8.97
C PHE A 161 -16.41 9.22 -9.89
N SER A 162 -16.56 8.39 -10.92
CA SER A 162 -17.72 8.43 -11.80
C SER A 162 -18.80 7.48 -11.30
N LEU A 163 -20.01 8.01 -11.09
CA LEU A 163 -21.19 7.21 -10.72
C LEU A 163 -21.76 6.39 -11.89
N GLU A 164 -21.45 6.77 -13.12
CA GLU A 164 -21.88 6.05 -14.32
C GLU A 164 -21.04 4.80 -14.54
N THR A 165 -19.71 4.92 -14.39
CA THR A 165 -18.77 3.81 -14.62
C THR A 165 -18.34 3.10 -13.34
N LEU A 166 -18.73 3.65 -12.18
CA LEU A 166 -18.43 3.14 -10.83
C LEU A 166 -16.93 2.95 -10.57
N SER A 167 -16.13 3.87 -11.12
CA SER A 167 -14.67 3.83 -11.09
C SER A 167 -14.06 5.21 -10.95
N TRP A 168 -12.84 5.26 -10.40
CA TRP A 168 -12.03 6.47 -10.37
C TRP A 168 -11.45 6.77 -11.76
N GLN A 169 -11.74 7.97 -12.25
CA GLN A 169 -11.32 8.44 -13.56
C GLN A 169 -10.01 9.21 -13.42
N GLN A 170 -8.95 8.64 -14.00
CA GLN A 170 -7.63 9.24 -14.11
C GLN A 170 -7.56 10.07 -15.40
N THR A 171 -7.00 11.27 -15.34
CA THR A 171 -6.79 12.13 -16.52
C THR A 171 -5.52 11.73 -17.27
N ASP A 172 -5.41 12.06 -18.57
CA ASP A 172 -4.20 11.77 -19.36
C ASP A 172 -2.97 12.45 -18.77
N ARG A 173 -3.12 13.70 -18.33
CA ARG A 173 -2.06 14.44 -17.69
C ARG A 173 -1.58 13.78 -16.40
N GLU A 174 -2.52 13.34 -15.56
CA GLU A 174 -2.20 12.60 -14.33
C GLU A 174 -1.46 11.30 -14.64
N TYR A 175 -1.94 10.53 -15.63
CA TYR A 175 -1.31 9.27 -16.05
C TYR A 175 0.11 9.46 -16.59
N VAL A 176 0.30 10.38 -17.55
CA VAL A 176 1.62 10.64 -18.17
C VAL A 176 2.62 11.16 -17.14
N PHE A 177 2.18 12.01 -16.22
CA PHE A 177 3.02 12.51 -15.13
C PHE A 177 3.48 11.36 -14.22
N MET A 178 2.55 10.53 -13.73
CA MET A 178 2.89 9.38 -12.88
C MET A 178 3.80 8.39 -13.59
N LEU A 179 3.51 8.08 -14.86
CA LEU A 179 4.31 7.17 -15.67
C LEU A 179 5.74 7.69 -15.83
N SER A 180 5.90 8.97 -16.14
CA SER A 180 7.21 9.59 -16.33
C SER A 180 8.01 9.59 -15.02
N LEU A 181 7.38 10.01 -13.91
CA LEU A 181 8.00 10.02 -12.59
C LEU A 181 8.48 8.62 -12.16
N VAL A 182 7.63 7.61 -12.34
CA VAL A 182 7.94 6.23 -12.01
C VAL A 182 9.06 5.72 -12.92
N ALA A 183 8.95 5.89 -14.24
CA ALA A 183 9.96 5.41 -15.19
C ALA A 183 11.36 5.97 -14.89
N TYR A 184 11.49 7.30 -14.71
CA TYR A 184 12.80 7.91 -14.44
C TYR A 184 13.39 7.47 -13.10
N SER A 185 12.56 7.40 -12.05
CA SER A 185 13.04 6.96 -10.73
C SER A 185 13.39 5.46 -10.73
N SER A 186 12.62 4.63 -11.44
CA SER A 186 12.89 3.19 -11.59
C SER A 186 14.22 2.94 -12.31
N LEU A 187 14.63 3.77 -13.27
CA LEU A 187 15.95 3.66 -13.89
C LEU A 187 17.08 3.84 -12.86
N ILE A 188 16.95 4.85 -11.99
CA ILE A 188 17.92 5.08 -10.91
C ILE A 188 17.93 3.89 -9.95
N ALA A 189 16.76 3.39 -9.53
CA ALA A 189 16.65 2.24 -8.66
C ALA A 189 17.29 0.97 -9.27
N LEU A 190 17.07 0.72 -10.57
CA LEU A 190 17.66 -0.40 -11.30
C LEU A 190 19.19 -0.35 -11.31
N MET A 191 19.79 0.85 -11.43
CA MET A 191 21.24 1.00 -11.32
C MET A 191 21.74 0.57 -9.93
N PHE A 192 21.05 0.97 -8.86
CA PHE A 192 21.42 0.55 -7.50
C PHE A 192 21.23 -0.94 -7.26
N TYR A 193 20.18 -1.54 -7.82
CA TYR A 193 20.02 -3.00 -7.80
C TYR A 193 21.15 -3.70 -8.53
N ALA A 194 21.48 -3.28 -9.74
CA ALA A 194 22.58 -3.84 -10.52
C ALA A 194 23.89 -3.77 -9.74
N LEU A 195 24.23 -2.60 -9.18
CA LEU A 195 25.41 -2.42 -8.34
C LEU A 195 25.41 -3.39 -7.14
N SER A 196 24.29 -3.50 -6.42
CA SER A 196 24.18 -4.40 -5.26
C SER A 196 24.28 -5.88 -5.61
N ILE A 197 23.75 -6.29 -6.76
CA ILE A 197 23.82 -7.68 -7.23
C ILE A 197 25.23 -8.00 -7.72
N PHE A 198 25.88 -7.09 -8.45
CA PHE A 198 27.26 -7.28 -8.89
C PHE A 198 28.24 -7.36 -7.72
N ASP A 199 28.06 -6.53 -6.68
CA ASP A 199 28.88 -6.60 -5.46
C ASP A 199 28.72 -7.96 -4.75
N LEU A 200 27.48 -8.44 -4.58
CA LEU A 200 27.21 -9.76 -3.99
C LEU A 200 27.76 -10.91 -4.84
N LEU A 201 27.66 -10.80 -6.16
CA LEU A 201 28.22 -11.78 -7.10
C LEU A 201 29.75 -11.81 -7.02
N TYR A 202 30.38 -10.64 -6.97
CA TYR A 202 31.83 -10.50 -6.80
C TYR A 202 32.28 -11.14 -5.48
N MET A 203 31.60 -10.86 -4.37
CA MET A 203 31.89 -11.47 -3.07
C MET A 203 31.75 -13.00 -3.10
N HIS A 204 30.74 -13.53 -3.79
CA HIS A 204 30.55 -14.97 -3.93
C HIS A 204 31.65 -15.64 -4.77
N ILE A 205 32.08 -15.01 -5.87
CA ILE A 205 33.08 -15.60 -6.78
C ILE A 205 34.51 -15.46 -6.24
N TYR A 206 34.85 -14.32 -5.64
CA TYR A 206 36.25 -13.94 -5.38
C TYR A 206 36.62 -13.87 -3.89
N VAL A 207 35.67 -13.82 -2.96
CA VAL A 207 35.93 -13.57 -1.52
C VAL A 207 35.61 -14.79 -0.64
N GLU A 208 35.05 -15.87 -1.20
CA GLU A 208 34.72 -17.13 -0.51
C GLU A 208 35.96 -17.98 -0.11
N GLU A 209 37.06 -17.34 0.32
CA GLU A 209 38.27 -17.96 0.88
C GLU A 209 38.43 -17.79 2.41
N LYS A 210 37.47 -17.21 3.14
CA LYS A 210 37.51 -17.21 4.62
C LYS A 210 36.35 -18.00 5.22
N PRO A 211 36.62 -19.14 5.89
CA PRO A 211 35.63 -19.78 6.73
C PRO A 211 35.43 -18.92 7.99
N GLU A 212 34.26 -19.06 8.61
CA GLU A 212 33.88 -18.44 9.89
C GLU A 212 33.33 -17.01 9.82
N SER A 213 32.11 -16.86 9.31
CA SER A 213 31.16 -16.00 10.01
C SER A 213 29.74 -16.54 9.88
N THR A 214 28.96 -16.39 10.95
CA THR A 214 27.54 -16.69 11.08
C THR A 214 26.64 -15.83 10.17
N GLU A 215 27.21 -15.15 9.17
CA GLU A 215 26.48 -14.33 8.22
C GLU A 215 25.82 -15.16 7.12
N THR A 216 24.62 -14.75 6.73
CA THR A 216 23.86 -15.36 5.63
C THR A 216 24.70 -15.37 4.34
N LYS A 217 24.87 -16.55 3.72
CA LYS A 217 25.68 -16.73 2.50
C LYS A 217 25.37 -15.67 1.43
N PRO A 218 26.38 -15.16 0.70
CA PRO A 218 26.20 -14.08 -0.29
C PRO A 218 25.16 -14.45 -1.37
N ILE A 219 25.11 -15.71 -1.78
CA ILE A 219 24.11 -16.22 -2.73
C ILE A 219 22.67 -16.07 -2.22
N ILE A 220 22.43 -16.26 -0.92
CA ILE A 220 21.11 -16.10 -0.31
C ILE A 220 20.73 -14.61 -0.28
N ARG A 221 21.68 -13.73 0.07
CA ARG A 221 21.47 -12.26 0.03
C ARG A 221 21.15 -11.79 -1.40
N MET A 222 21.82 -12.35 -2.41
CA MET A 222 21.54 -12.05 -3.82
C MET A 222 20.12 -12.46 -4.22
N LEU A 223 19.68 -13.66 -3.85
CA LEU A 223 18.30 -14.12 -4.10
C LEU A 223 17.26 -13.20 -3.45
N TYR A 224 17.50 -12.73 -2.22
CA TYR A 224 16.63 -11.74 -1.58
C TYR A 224 16.61 -10.41 -2.32
N GLN A 225 17.75 -9.93 -2.84
CA GLN A 225 17.77 -8.70 -3.66
C GLN A 225 16.95 -8.85 -4.94
N ILE A 226 17.07 -9.99 -5.64
CA ILE A 226 16.28 -10.28 -6.84
C ILE A 226 14.79 -10.35 -6.50
N LEU A 227 14.42 -11.04 -5.40
CA LEU A 227 13.03 -11.10 -4.94
C LEU A 227 12.47 -9.70 -4.67
N HIS A 228 13.25 -8.86 -3.98
CA HIS A 228 12.86 -7.48 -3.74
C HIS A 228 12.72 -6.67 -5.02
N LEU A 229 13.60 -6.86 -6.02
CA LEU A 229 13.49 -6.19 -7.32
C LEU A 229 12.18 -6.55 -8.00
N ILE A 230 11.82 -7.84 -8.03
CA ILE A 230 10.55 -8.30 -8.60
C ILE A 230 9.37 -7.66 -7.86
N CYS A 231 9.42 -7.62 -6.53
CA CYS A 231 8.41 -6.93 -5.73
C CYS A 231 8.30 -5.44 -6.10
N ASP A 232 9.41 -4.70 -6.15
CA ASP A 232 9.39 -3.27 -6.42
C ASP A 232 8.92 -2.96 -7.85
N ILE A 233 9.20 -3.84 -8.82
CA ILE A 233 8.65 -3.79 -10.19
C ILE A 233 7.13 -3.96 -10.16
N ILE A 234 6.61 -4.97 -9.46
CA ILE A 234 5.15 -5.20 -9.34
C ILE A 234 4.47 -3.99 -8.72
N PHE A 235 5.06 -3.40 -7.68
CA PHE A 235 4.55 -2.19 -7.06
C PHE A 235 4.49 -1.01 -8.03
N CYS A 236 5.56 -0.78 -8.80
CA CYS A 236 5.57 0.26 -9.82
C CYS A 236 4.44 0.05 -10.83
N PHE A 237 4.24 -1.19 -11.32
CA PHE A 237 3.13 -1.52 -12.22
C PHE A 237 1.75 -1.25 -11.62
N LEU A 238 1.54 -1.53 -10.33
CA LEU A 238 0.28 -1.24 -9.65
C LEU A 238 -0.04 0.27 -9.64
N ILE A 239 0.99 1.12 -9.52
CA ILE A 239 0.84 2.58 -9.53
C ILE A 239 0.55 3.11 -10.95
N VAL A 240 1.21 2.57 -11.99
CA VAL A 240 1.12 3.06 -13.37
C VAL A 240 0.31 2.16 -14.30
N LEU A 241 -0.71 1.48 -13.77
CA LEU A 241 -1.58 0.62 -14.57
C LEU A 241 -2.13 1.39 -15.80
N PRO A 242 -2.02 0.81 -17.02
CA PRO A 242 -2.47 1.48 -18.24
C PRO A 242 -3.91 1.98 -18.11
N ARG A 243 -4.13 3.26 -18.42
CA ARG A 243 -5.45 3.89 -18.36
C ARG A 243 -6.44 3.18 -19.29
N VAL A 244 -7.67 2.99 -18.82
CA VAL A 244 -8.78 2.51 -19.65
C VAL A 244 -9.28 3.67 -20.52
N SER A 245 -9.09 3.57 -21.84
CA SER A 245 -9.41 4.63 -22.81
C SER A 245 -10.90 4.89 -22.96
N ASN A 246 -11.74 3.85 -22.88
CA ASN A 246 -13.19 3.97 -22.95
C ASN A 246 -13.88 3.27 -21.75
N PRO A 247 -14.01 3.97 -20.61
CA PRO A 247 -14.57 3.39 -19.38
C PRO A 247 -16.05 3.05 -19.47
N SER A 248 -16.83 3.74 -20.31
CA SER A 248 -18.26 3.46 -20.49
C SER A 248 -18.50 2.21 -21.33
N ALA A 249 -17.69 1.97 -22.36
CA ALA A 249 -17.75 0.72 -23.14
C ALA A 249 -17.23 -0.49 -22.36
N ASN A 250 -16.20 -0.30 -21.52
CA ASN A 250 -15.54 -1.37 -20.77
C ASN A 250 -15.65 -1.19 -19.25
N GLN A 251 -16.87 -1.08 -18.73
CA GLN A 251 -17.12 -0.75 -17.32
C GLN A 251 -16.43 -1.70 -16.34
N ASN A 252 -16.51 -3.02 -16.55
CA ASN A 252 -15.92 -4.00 -15.62
C ASN A 252 -14.40 -3.86 -15.56
N LEU A 253 -13.74 -3.61 -16.70
CA LEU A 253 -12.31 -3.34 -16.76
C LEU A 253 -11.96 -2.04 -16.04
N ALA A 254 -12.76 -0.99 -16.21
CA ALA A 254 -12.57 0.28 -15.51
C ALA A 254 -12.71 0.15 -13.98
N ILE A 255 -13.66 -0.65 -13.51
CA ILE A 255 -13.83 -0.96 -12.08
C ILE A 255 -12.61 -1.73 -11.57
N THR A 256 -12.20 -2.79 -12.25
CA THR A 256 -11.04 -3.59 -11.84
C THR A 256 -9.76 -2.77 -11.84
N HIS A 257 -9.52 -1.95 -12.87
CA HIS A 257 -8.38 -1.02 -12.94
C HIS A 257 -8.36 -0.08 -11.75
N SER A 258 -9.50 0.57 -11.46
CA SER A 258 -9.66 1.48 -10.34
C SER A 258 -9.42 0.81 -8.99
N LEU A 259 -9.93 -0.40 -8.78
CA LEU A 259 -9.68 -1.18 -7.56
C LEU A 259 -8.19 -1.53 -7.43
N LEU A 260 -7.56 -2.06 -8.48
CA LEU A 260 -6.15 -2.45 -8.42
C LEU A 260 -5.22 -1.25 -8.22
N ASN A 261 -5.50 -0.12 -8.87
CA ASN A 261 -4.67 1.09 -8.76
C ASN A 261 -4.74 1.76 -7.39
N ILE A 262 -5.80 1.54 -6.62
CA ILE A 262 -5.97 2.13 -5.28
C ILE A 262 -5.59 1.13 -4.19
N PHE A 263 -6.24 -0.05 -4.20
CA PHE A 263 -6.04 -1.05 -3.15
C PHE A 263 -4.69 -1.74 -3.25
N GLY A 264 -4.18 -1.99 -4.46
CA GLY A 264 -2.90 -2.65 -4.68
C GLY A 264 -1.75 -1.91 -3.99
N PRO A 265 -1.48 -0.63 -4.36
CA PRO A 265 -0.44 0.15 -3.72
C PRO A 265 -0.66 0.37 -2.22
N ALA A 266 -1.91 0.52 -1.76
CA ALA A 266 -2.22 0.79 -0.36
C ALA A 266 -2.04 -0.44 0.57
N VAL A 267 -2.22 -1.67 0.07
CA VAL A 267 -1.92 -2.92 0.80
C VAL A 267 -0.43 -3.28 0.69
N TRP A 268 0.26 -2.78 -0.35
CA TRP A 268 1.65 -3.14 -0.66
C TRP A 268 2.63 -3.06 0.51
N PRO A 269 2.59 -2.04 1.41
CA PRO A 269 3.54 -1.96 2.51
C PRO A 269 3.50 -3.19 3.43
N THR A 270 2.30 -3.74 3.64
CA THR A 270 2.13 -4.98 4.40
C THR A 270 2.74 -6.18 3.67
N ILE A 271 2.47 -6.31 2.37
CA ILE A 271 3.04 -7.38 1.53
C ILE A 271 4.57 -7.30 1.55
N SER A 272 5.12 -6.10 1.34
CA SER A 272 6.56 -5.84 1.33
C SER A 272 7.21 -6.24 2.65
N LEU A 273 6.63 -5.85 3.80
CA LEU A 273 7.12 -6.24 5.13
C LEU A 273 7.09 -7.75 5.38
N ILE A 274 6.05 -8.45 4.95
CA ILE A 274 5.92 -9.91 5.11
C ILE A 274 7.00 -10.64 4.31
N VAL A 275 7.31 -10.15 3.11
CA VAL A 275 8.42 -10.64 2.28
C VAL A 275 9.76 -10.32 2.93
N TYR A 276 9.90 -9.11 3.48
CA TYR A 276 11.16 -8.62 4.04
C TYR A 276 11.56 -9.33 5.34
N SER A 277 10.62 -9.60 6.25
CA SER A 277 10.94 -10.09 7.60
C SER A 277 10.17 -11.36 7.96
N LYS A 278 10.92 -12.45 8.15
CA LYS A 278 10.38 -13.72 8.69
C LYS A 278 9.75 -13.51 10.07
N ARG A 279 10.28 -12.60 10.89
CA ARG A 279 9.76 -12.31 12.23
C ARG A 279 8.41 -11.60 12.15
N VAL A 280 8.28 -10.60 11.28
CA VAL A 280 6.99 -9.91 11.04
C VAL A 280 5.95 -10.92 10.56
N ARG A 281 6.32 -11.79 9.62
CA ARG A 281 5.42 -12.86 9.13
C ARG A 281 4.95 -13.78 10.26
N HIS A 282 5.87 -14.24 11.12
CA HIS A 282 5.53 -15.12 12.23
C HIS A 282 4.60 -14.44 13.24
N GLU A 283 4.91 -13.20 13.62
CA GLU A 283 4.14 -12.45 14.60
C GLU A 283 2.73 -12.10 14.08
N LEU A 284 2.61 -11.72 12.80
CA LEU A 284 1.31 -11.51 12.15
C LEU A 284 0.48 -12.80 12.12
N CYS A 285 1.06 -13.93 11.72
CA CYS A 285 0.37 -15.21 11.72
C CYS A 285 -0.08 -15.60 13.14
N PHE A 286 0.77 -15.39 14.14
CA PHE A 286 0.46 -15.69 15.53
C PHE A 286 -0.72 -14.86 16.05
N ARG A 287 -0.69 -13.54 15.82
CA ARG A 287 -1.79 -12.64 16.20
C ARG A 287 -3.08 -12.92 15.46
N ALA A 288 -3.02 -13.26 14.16
CA ALA A 288 -4.19 -13.67 13.40
C ALA A 288 -4.82 -14.94 13.99
N VAL A 289 -4.01 -15.94 14.37
CA VAL A 289 -4.50 -17.17 15.02
C VAL A 289 -5.15 -16.87 16.37
N ILE A 290 -4.55 -16.00 17.20
CA ILE A 290 -5.16 -15.57 18.48
C ILE A 290 -6.49 -14.87 18.23
N MET A 291 -6.54 -13.92 17.30
CA MET A 291 -7.75 -13.17 16.98
C MET A 291 -8.85 -14.11 16.51
N CYS A 292 -8.56 -15.03 15.58
CA CYS A 292 -9.52 -16.05 15.13
C CYS A 292 -10.02 -16.90 16.30
N LYS A 293 -9.14 -17.36 17.19
CA LYS A 293 -9.54 -18.12 18.40
C LYS A 293 -10.42 -17.33 19.35
N THR A 294 -10.16 -16.03 19.49
CA THR A 294 -10.90 -15.15 20.41
C THR A 294 -12.28 -14.82 19.84
N CYS A 295 -12.38 -14.61 18.52
CA CYS A 295 -13.66 -14.42 17.82
C CYS A 295 -14.47 -15.71 17.68
N SER A 296 -13.81 -16.87 17.59
CA SER A 296 -14.48 -18.18 17.50
C SER A 296 -14.80 -18.80 18.86
N SER A 297 -14.30 -18.24 19.96
CA SER A 297 -14.62 -18.74 21.30
C SER A 297 -16.07 -18.35 21.62
N PRO A 298 -17.00 -19.31 21.73
CA PRO A 298 -18.32 -18.99 22.22
C PRO A 298 -18.12 -18.53 23.66
N ASN A 299 -18.61 -17.32 23.96
CA ASN A 299 -18.60 -16.74 25.29
C ASN A 299 -19.52 -17.58 26.19
N ASN A 300 -19.05 -18.76 26.60
CA ASN A 300 -19.87 -19.81 27.16
C ASN A 300 -19.74 -19.91 28.68
N ASN A 301 -19.56 -18.78 29.37
CA ASN A 301 -19.63 -18.71 30.84
C ASN A 301 -19.76 -17.25 31.29
N ASN A 302 -21.00 -16.74 31.46
CA ASN A 302 -21.35 -15.87 32.61
C ASN A 302 -22.79 -15.31 32.65
N ILE A 303 -23.74 -15.74 31.80
CA ILE A 303 -25.16 -15.37 32.00
C ILE A 303 -25.96 -16.46 32.75
N ASP A 304 -25.61 -17.74 32.63
CA ASP A 304 -26.37 -18.81 33.32
C ASP A 304 -25.94 -19.09 34.77
N ASN A 305 -24.74 -18.66 35.18
CA ASN A 305 -24.30 -18.82 36.58
C ASN A 305 -24.87 -17.79 37.57
N ARG A 306 -25.59 -16.75 37.09
CA ARG A 306 -26.34 -15.83 37.98
C ARG A 306 -27.76 -16.29 38.31
N ARG A 307 -28.34 -17.22 37.54
CA ARG A 307 -29.67 -17.81 37.86
C ARG A 307 -29.60 -19.04 38.77
N GLY A 308 -28.47 -19.74 38.81
CA GLY A 308 -28.26 -20.87 39.73
C GLY A 308 -27.89 -20.49 41.17
N ARG A 309 -27.38 -19.27 41.41
CA ARG A 309 -26.90 -18.85 42.74
C ARG A 309 -27.90 -18.02 43.56
N MET A 310 -29.04 -17.64 42.98
CA MET A 310 -30.15 -16.98 43.70
C MET A 310 -31.30 -17.93 44.08
N ARG A 311 -31.12 -19.25 43.91
CA ARG A 311 -32.04 -20.28 44.44
C ARG A 311 -31.41 -21.14 45.54
N ALA A 312 -30.24 -20.74 46.01
CA ALA A 312 -29.53 -21.36 47.13
C ALA A 312 -29.02 -20.27 48.07
N MET A 313 -29.95 -19.44 48.56
CA MET A 313 -29.87 -18.65 49.78
C MET A 313 -31.30 -18.40 50.26
#